data_AF-A0A3S1J1S6-F1
#
_entry.id   AF-A0A3S1J1S6-F1
#
_cell.length_a   1.000
_cell.length_b   1.000
_cell.length_c   1.000
_cell.angle_alpha   90.00
_cell.angle_beta   90.00
_cell.angle_gamma   90.00
#
_symmetry.space_group_name_H-M   'P 1'
#
loop_
_entity.id
_entity.type
_entity.pdbx_description
1 polymer ?
#
loop_
_entity_poly.entity_id
_entity_poly.type
_entity_poly.pdbx_seq_one_letter_code
_entity_poly.pdbx_strand_id
1 'polypeptide(L)'
;MNRYLLLAGAFFVLGTSATFAHVTLETQEAAVGSTYKAVLRVPHGCEGKATTAVRVQIPEGVISVKPMPKPGWTLQVKKGRYEKSYQLHGQAVTSGAREVDWSGGSLPDEFYDEFVFRGTLAADLPA
;
A
#
# COMPACT_ATOMS: atom_id res chain seq x y z
N MET A 1 -38.51 0.25 57.87
CA MET A 1 -37.63 -0.72 57.16
C MET A 1 -37.56 -0.29 55.70
N ASN A 2 -36.46 0.36 55.33
CA ASN A 2 -36.22 0.91 53.99
C ASN A 2 -35.99 -0.21 52.96
N ARG A 3 -36.57 -0.05 51.76
CA ARG A 3 -36.09 -0.73 50.55
C ARG A 3 -35.99 0.30 49.43
N TYR A 4 -34.80 0.87 49.28
CA TYR A 4 -34.43 1.67 48.12
C TYR A 4 -34.18 0.71 46.95
N LEU A 5 -35.02 0.79 45.91
CA LEU A 5 -34.76 0.17 44.62
C LEU A 5 -33.80 1.08 43.85
N LEU A 6 -32.52 0.73 43.86
CA LEU A 6 -31.51 1.35 43.00
C LEU A 6 -31.68 0.77 41.58
N LEU A 7 -32.20 1.58 40.66
CA LEU A 7 -32.13 1.31 39.22
C LEU A 7 -30.69 1.53 38.77
N ALA A 8 -29.97 0.43 38.52
CA ALA A 8 -28.63 0.44 37.95
C ALA A 8 -28.70 0.95 36.50
N GLY A 9 -28.11 2.12 36.24
CA GLY A 9 -27.97 2.67 34.89
C GLY A 9 -27.01 1.81 34.06
N ALA A 10 -27.48 1.35 32.90
CA ALA A 10 -26.65 0.60 31.94
C ALA A 10 -25.57 1.50 31.34
N PHE A 11 -24.30 1.18 31.59
CA PHE A 11 -23.15 1.81 30.94
C PHE A 11 -23.01 1.21 29.54
N PHE A 12 -23.46 1.93 28.51
CA PHE A 12 -23.19 1.57 27.12
C PHE A 12 -21.77 2.03 26.78
N VAL A 13 -20.80 1.12 26.88
CA VAL A 13 -19.45 1.35 26.35
C VAL A 13 -19.56 1.26 24.83
N LEU A 14 -19.68 2.42 24.17
CA LEU A 14 -19.44 2.56 22.74
C LEU A 14 -17.95 2.30 22.51
N GLY A 15 -17.60 1.04 22.31
CA GLY A 15 -16.27 0.67 21.82
C GLY A 15 -16.10 1.29 20.43
N THR A 16 -15.25 2.30 20.32
CA THR A 16 -14.80 2.79 19.02
C THR A 16 -13.95 1.69 18.41
N SER A 17 -14.57 0.81 17.62
CA SER A 17 -13.84 -0.08 16.74
C SER A 17 -13.09 0.80 15.75
N ALA A 18 -11.81 1.04 16.00
CA ALA A 18 -10.91 1.59 15.00
C ALA A 18 -10.83 0.55 13.86
N THR A 19 -11.67 0.69 12.86
CA THR A 19 -11.56 -0.08 11.62
C THR A 19 -10.37 0.49 10.86
N PHE A 20 -9.19 -0.05 11.12
CA PHE A 20 -8.00 0.27 10.35
C PHE A 20 -8.22 -0.17 8.89
N ALA A 21 -8.41 0.81 8.01
CA ALA A 21 -8.54 0.59 6.59
C ALA A 21 -7.14 0.33 6.00
N HIS A 22 -6.60 -0.87 6.26
CA HIS A 22 -5.28 -1.26 5.79
C HIS A 22 -5.25 -1.38 4.26
N VAL A 23 -4.25 -0.76 3.63
CA VAL A 23 -3.94 -0.99 2.21
C VAL A 23 -3.54 -2.46 2.05
N THR A 24 -4.10 -3.15 1.05
CA THR A 24 -3.77 -4.55 0.77
C THR A 24 -3.20 -4.70 -0.62
N LEU A 25 -2.40 -5.76 -0.82
CA LEU A 25 -2.10 -6.27 -2.15
C LEU A 25 -3.22 -7.21 -2.57
N GLU A 26 -3.69 -7.09 -3.81
CA GLU A 26 -4.67 -8.01 -4.38
C GLU A 26 -4.12 -9.44 -4.48
N THR A 27 -2.96 -9.59 -5.12
CA THR A 27 -2.23 -10.86 -5.18
C THR A 27 -1.17 -10.83 -4.10
N GLN A 28 -1.32 -11.63 -3.03
CA GLN A 28 -0.48 -11.53 -1.84
C GLN A 28 0.88 -12.24 -1.97
N GLU A 29 0.99 -13.16 -2.91
CA GLU A 29 2.17 -14.00 -3.10
C GLU A 29 2.57 -14.03 -4.57
N ALA A 30 3.86 -14.17 -4.83
CA ALA A 30 4.40 -14.37 -6.16
C ALA A 30 5.70 -15.16 -6.09
N ALA A 31 5.95 -15.95 -7.14
CA ALA A 31 7.17 -16.73 -7.22
C ALA A 31 8.40 -15.81 -7.37
N VAL A 32 9.47 -16.15 -6.65
CA VAL A 32 10.79 -15.56 -6.84
C VAL A 32 11.24 -15.75 -8.31
N GLY A 33 11.89 -14.75 -8.88
CA GLY A 33 12.30 -14.75 -10.30
C GLY A 33 11.19 -14.40 -11.29
N SER A 34 9.95 -14.17 -10.84
CA SER A 34 8.81 -13.85 -11.70
C SER A 34 8.51 -12.35 -11.80
N THR A 35 7.71 -11.98 -12.80
CA THR A 35 7.10 -10.65 -12.83
C THR A 35 5.90 -10.63 -11.90
N TYR A 36 5.83 -9.61 -11.06
CA TYR A 36 4.74 -9.38 -10.13
C TYR A 36 4.00 -8.08 -10.49
N LYS A 37 2.68 -8.14 -10.56
CA LYS A 37 1.79 -6.97 -10.70
C LYS A 37 1.22 -6.65 -9.33
N ALA A 38 1.80 -5.66 -8.66
CA ALA A 38 1.31 -5.17 -7.38
C ALA A 38 0.10 -4.26 -7.63
N VAL A 39 -1.06 -4.69 -7.15
CA VAL A 39 -2.29 -3.89 -7.11
C VAL A 39 -2.53 -3.53 -5.65
N LEU A 40 -2.22 -2.28 -5.28
CA LEU A 40 -2.49 -1.75 -3.94
C LEU A 40 -3.94 -1.30 -3.90
N ARG A 41 -4.77 -2.01 -3.16
CA ARG A 41 -6.16 -1.65 -2.89
C ARG A 41 -6.19 -0.70 -1.71
N VAL A 42 -6.54 0.55 -1.98
CA VAL A 42 -6.66 1.62 -0.98
C VAL A 42 -8.15 1.79 -0.67
N PRO A 43 -8.58 1.47 0.55
CA PRO A 43 -10.00 1.30 0.85
C PRO A 43 -10.81 2.59 0.83
N HIS A 44 -10.32 3.67 1.44
CA HIS A 44 -10.96 4.98 1.42
C HIS A 44 -10.07 6.05 2.09
N GLY A 45 -10.59 7.28 2.15
CA GLY A 45 -10.13 8.35 3.02
C GLY A 45 -10.21 8.04 4.52
N CYS A 46 -10.12 9.05 5.39
CA CYS A 46 -10.28 8.87 6.83
C CYS A 46 -11.07 10.03 7.43
N GLU A 47 -12.10 9.70 8.24
CA GLU A 47 -12.97 10.68 8.91
C GLU A 47 -13.56 11.73 7.92
N GLY A 48 -14.07 11.26 6.78
CA GLY A 48 -14.62 12.13 5.73
C GLY A 48 -13.58 12.90 4.91
N LYS A 49 -12.27 12.77 5.20
CA LYS A 49 -11.20 13.42 4.46
C LYS A 49 -10.65 12.51 3.37
N ALA A 50 -10.38 13.06 2.20
CA ALA A 50 -9.83 12.30 1.08
C ALA A 50 -8.37 11.86 1.31
N THR A 51 -8.00 10.70 0.79
CA THR A 51 -6.60 10.31 0.58
C THR A 51 -6.05 11.10 -0.62
N THR A 52 -4.95 11.84 -0.42
CA THR A 52 -4.39 12.76 -1.43
C THR A 52 -3.01 12.37 -1.94
N ALA A 53 -2.40 11.36 -1.30
CA ALA A 53 -1.11 10.82 -1.69
C ALA A 53 -1.03 9.33 -1.32
N VAL A 54 -0.42 8.54 -2.20
CA VAL A 54 -0.02 7.15 -1.96
C VAL A 54 1.45 7.03 -2.33
N ARG A 55 2.29 6.71 -1.34
CA ARG A 55 3.73 6.52 -1.51
C ARG A 55 4.12 5.11 -1.13
N VAL A 56 4.80 4.44 -2.04
CA VAL A 56 5.24 3.05 -1.87
C VAL A 56 6.76 3.02 -1.87
N GLN A 57 7.35 2.62 -0.75
CA GLN A 57 8.75 2.24 -0.70
C GLN A 57 8.92 0.89 -1.38
N ILE A 58 9.81 0.82 -2.37
CA ILE A 58 10.08 -0.41 -3.11
C ILE A 58 11.12 -1.22 -2.32
N PRO A 59 10.77 -2.43 -1.87
CA PRO A 59 11.70 -3.30 -1.15
C PRO A 59 12.89 -3.71 -2.02
N GLU A 60 14.02 -3.98 -1.38
CA GLU A 60 15.19 -4.55 -2.05
C GLU A 60 14.83 -5.88 -2.74
N GLY A 61 15.43 -6.15 -3.90
CA GLY A 61 15.09 -7.31 -4.73
C GLY A 61 13.81 -7.19 -5.55
N VAL A 62 13.00 -6.13 -5.38
CA VAL A 62 11.95 -5.77 -6.35
C VAL A 62 12.54 -4.82 -7.39
N ILE A 63 12.86 -5.35 -8.55
CA ILE A 63 13.58 -4.64 -9.61
C ILE A 63 12.68 -4.34 -10.81
N SER A 64 13.16 -3.55 -11.77
CA SER A 64 12.44 -3.24 -13.02
C SER A 64 11.03 -2.65 -12.78
N VAL A 65 10.85 -1.92 -11.69
CA VAL A 65 9.55 -1.38 -11.29
C VAL A 65 9.07 -0.33 -12.29
N LYS A 66 7.82 -0.50 -12.74
CA LYS A 66 7.12 0.40 -13.65
C LYS A 66 5.71 0.67 -13.09
N PRO A 67 5.48 1.84 -12.49
CA PRO A 67 4.15 2.23 -12.04
C PRO A 67 3.23 2.59 -13.19
N MET A 68 1.95 2.33 -13.00
CA MET A 68 0.89 2.71 -13.92
C MET A 68 0.54 4.19 -13.72
N PRO A 69 0.56 5.03 -14.77
CA PRO A 69 0.03 6.38 -14.70
C PRO A 69 -1.43 6.36 -14.27
N LYS A 70 -1.81 7.30 -13.39
CA LYS A 70 -3.16 7.40 -12.85
C LYS A 70 -3.73 8.78 -13.19
N PRO A 71 -4.80 8.87 -14.00
CA PRO A 71 -5.41 10.13 -14.37
C PRO A 71 -5.79 10.98 -13.16
N GLY A 72 -5.50 12.28 -13.18
CA GLY A 72 -5.76 13.19 -12.06
C GLY A 72 -4.74 13.12 -10.91
N TRP A 73 -3.72 12.25 -11.00
CA TRP A 73 -2.64 12.16 -10.03
C TRP A 73 -1.31 12.50 -10.70
N THR A 74 -0.43 13.20 -9.97
CA THR A 74 0.97 13.36 -10.35
C THR A 74 1.73 12.10 -9.97
N LEU A 75 2.43 11.48 -10.92
CA LEU A 75 3.25 10.30 -10.69
C LEU A 75 4.73 10.67 -10.70
N GLN A 76 5.44 10.34 -9.62
CA GLN A 76 6.90 10.47 -9.52
C GLN A 76 7.54 9.14 -9.14
N VAL A 77 8.74 8.90 -9.67
CA VAL A 77 9.55 7.72 -9.35
C VAL A 77 10.91 8.18 -8.89
N LYS A 78 11.24 7.92 -7.63
CA LYS A 78 12.60 8.17 -7.13
C LYS A 78 13.46 6.96 -7.39
N LYS A 79 14.55 7.17 -8.12
CA LYS A 79 15.54 6.13 -8.41
C LYS A 79 16.66 6.17 -7.39
N GLY A 80 17.25 5.02 -7.14
CA GLY A 80 18.40 4.86 -6.25
C GLY A 80 19.17 3.59 -6.57
N ARG A 81 20.34 3.45 -5.93
CA ARG A 81 21.15 2.23 -6.04
C ARG A 81 20.46 1.08 -5.31
N TYR A 82 20.66 -0.13 -5.82
CA TYR A 82 20.38 -1.36 -5.10
C TYR A 82 21.53 -1.65 -4.13
N GLU A 83 21.27 -2.52 -3.16
CA GLU A 83 22.29 -2.97 -2.19
C GLU A 83 23.35 -3.86 -2.88
N LYS A 84 22.93 -4.59 -3.93
CA LYS A 84 23.80 -5.40 -4.79
C LYS A 84 23.42 -5.29 -6.26
N SER A 85 24.23 -5.89 -7.14
CA SER A 85 23.87 -6.07 -8.54
C SER A 85 22.87 -7.21 -8.70
N TYR A 86 21.82 -7.00 -9.48
CA TYR A 86 20.87 -8.04 -9.88
C TYR A 86 21.03 -8.40 -11.35
N GLN A 87 20.61 -9.61 -11.72
CA GLN A 87 20.51 -10.01 -13.12
C GLN A 87 19.09 -9.81 -13.63
N LEU A 88 18.95 -9.09 -14.74
CA LEU A 88 17.68 -8.86 -15.41
C LEU A 88 17.88 -9.04 -16.92
N HIS A 89 17.22 -10.04 -17.51
CA HIS A 89 17.34 -10.36 -18.93
C HIS A 89 18.80 -10.50 -19.42
N GLY A 90 19.65 -11.14 -18.60
CA GLY A 90 21.06 -11.35 -18.92
C GLY A 90 21.96 -10.12 -18.73
N GLN A 91 21.46 -9.04 -18.14
CA GLN A 91 22.21 -7.82 -17.85
C GLN A 91 22.26 -7.54 -16.36
N ALA A 92 23.43 -7.07 -15.90
CA ALA A 92 23.62 -6.61 -14.54
C ALA A 92 22.96 -5.24 -14.35
N VAL A 93 22.06 -5.12 -13.37
CA VAL A 93 21.41 -3.87 -12.98
C VAL A 93 21.74 -3.52 -11.53
N THR A 94 22.17 -2.29 -11.30
CA THR A 94 22.67 -1.81 -9.99
C THR A 94 21.83 -0.68 -9.40
N SER A 95 20.79 -0.24 -10.12
CA SER A 95 19.88 0.82 -9.66
C SER A 95 18.51 0.70 -10.32
N GLY A 96 17.51 1.29 -9.69
CA GLY A 96 16.15 1.37 -10.21
C GLY A 96 15.24 2.14 -9.25
N ALA A 97 13.92 1.96 -9.36
CA ALA A 97 12.99 2.64 -8.49
C ALA A 97 13.16 2.17 -7.03
N ARG A 98 13.19 3.13 -6.10
CA ARG A 98 13.18 2.90 -4.65
C ARG A 98 11.92 3.44 -4.00
N GLU A 99 11.24 4.35 -4.67
CA GLU A 99 9.93 4.87 -4.25
C GLU A 99 9.09 5.18 -5.48
N VAL A 100 7.79 4.90 -5.37
CA VAL A 100 6.75 5.39 -6.29
C VAL A 100 5.80 6.28 -5.50
N ASP A 101 5.54 7.49 -6.00
CA ASP A 101 4.63 8.47 -5.41
C ASP A 101 3.53 8.80 -6.43
N TRP A 102 2.27 8.56 -6.05
CA TRP A 102 1.12 9.19 -6.67
C TRP A 102 0.59 10.26 -5.71
N SER A 103 0.54 11.53 -6.14
CA SER A 103 0.09 12.64 -5.28
C SER A 103 -0.73 13.69 -6.03
N GLY A 104 -1.41 14.54 -5.27
CA GLY A 104 -2.22 15.65 -5.81
C GLY A 104 -3.58 15.23 -6.36
N GLY A 105 -3.91 13.94 -6.27
CA GLY A 105 -5.26 13.46 -6.55
C GLY A 105 -6.15 13.49 -5.31
N SER A 106 -7.34 12.91 -5.44
CA SER A 106 -8.34 12.86 -4.39
C SER A 106 -9.08 11.53 -4.45
N LEU A 107 -8.94 10.72 -3.40
CA LEU A 107 -9.77 9.55 -3.13
C LEU A 107 -10.68 9.85 -1.93
N PRO A 108 -11.96 10.21 -2.16
CA PRO A 108 -12.92 10.47 -1.09
C PRO A 108 -13.15 9.29 -0.16
N ASP A 109 -13.72 9.55 1.03
CA ASP A 109 -14.00 8.54 2.06
C ASP A 109 -15.08 7.52 1.64
N GLU A 110 -15.92 7.87 0.67
CA GLU A 110 -17.02 7.04 0.18
C GLU A 110 -16.61 6.04 -0.92
N PHE A 111 -15.36 6.11 -1.40
CA PHE A 111 -14.87 5.28 -2.50
C PHE A 111 -13.56 4.59 -2.14
N TYR A 112 -13.30 3.46 -2.78
CA TYR A 112 -11.99 2.81 -2.82
C TYR A 112 -11.33 3.04 -4.17
N ASP A 113 -10.02 2.79 -4.24
CA ASP A 113 -9.28 2.89 -5.48
C ASP A 113 -8.05 1.97 -5.48
N GLU A 114 -7.45 1.81 -6.66
CA GLU A 114 -6.27 1.00 -6.88
C GLU A 114 -5.10 1.83 -7.41
N PHE A 115 -3.92 1.48 -6.91
CA PHE A 115 -2.64 2.03 -7.34
C PHE A 115 -1.76 0.85 -7.76
N VAL A 116 -1.28 0.88 -9.00
CA VAL A 116 -0.73 -0.31 -9.64
C VAL A 116 0.70 -0.07 -10.09
N PHE A 117 1.59 -1.01 -9.79
CA PHE A 117 2.88 -1.10 -10.46
C PHE A 117 3.19 -2.55 -10.82
N ARG A 118 4.02 -2.75 -11.84
CA ARG A 118 4.65 -4.04 -12.12
C ARG A 118 6.13 -3.99 -11.78
N GLY A 119 6.68 -5.10 -11.32
CA GLY A 119 8.10 -5.27 -11.06
C GLY A 119 8.51 -6.72 -11.26
N THR A 120 9.79 -7.01 -11.07
CA THR A 120 10.34 -8.37 -11.10
C THR A 120 10.90 -8.67 -9.72
N LEU A 121 10.51 -9.82 -9.17
CA LEU A 121 11.13 -10.35 -7.95
C LEU A 121 12.45 -10.99 -8.36
N ALA A 122 13.57 -10.49 -7.85
CA ALA A 122 14.89 -11.01 -8.19
C ALA A 122 14.99 -12.51 -7.84
N ALA A 123 15.58 -13.31 -8.73
CA ALA A 123 15.60 -14.77 -8.62
C ALA A 123 16.39 -15.31 -7.42
N ASP A 124 17.20 -14.45 -6.79
CA ASP A 124 18.05 -14.77 -5.65
C ASP A 124 17.52 -14.19 -4.33
N LEU A 125 16.24 -13.81 -4.28
CA LEU A 125 15.53 -13.54 -3.03
C LEU A 125 15.43 -14.83 -2.19
N PRO A 126 15.55 -14.72 -0.85
CA PRO A 126 15.29 -15.85 0.02
C PRO A 126 13.84 -16.30 -0.13
N ALA A 127 13.63 -17.61 -0.10
CA ALA A 127 12.30 -18.22 -0.05
C ALA A 127 11.68 -18.08 1.34
#